data_AF-A0A101HGY6-F1
#
_entry.id   AF-A0A101HGY6-F1
#
_cell.length_a   1.000
_cell.length_b   1.000
_cell.length_c   1.000
_cell.angle_alpha   90.00
_cell.angle_beta   90.00
_cell.angle_gamma   90.00
#
_symmetry.space_group_name_H-M   'P 1'
#
loop_
_entity.id
_entity.type
_entity.pdbx_description
1 polymer ?
#
loop_
_entity_poly.entity_id
_entity_poly.type
_entity_poly.pdbx_seq_one_letter_code
_entity_poly.pdbx_strand_id
1 'polypeptide(L)'
;MPKVQFIDPSQVRKPGFVEFQPIPVNQYQKSVTEEKENFTSDEFKAIYHDMVLIREFETMLNLIKTKGEYNGTSYNHPGPAHLSIGQ
;
A
#
# COMPACT_ATOMS: atom_id res chain seq x y z
N MET A 1 -15.84 -10.93 -4.14
CA MET A 1 -15.85 -12.16 -3.30
C MET A 1 -16.92 -13.11 -3.83
N PRO A 2 -16.60 -14.39 -4.07
CA PRO A 2 -17.61 -15.36 -4.52
C PRO A 2 -18.74 -15.44 -3.49
N LYS A 3 -19.99 -15.51 -3.95
CA LYS A 3 -21.18 -15.58 -3.08
C LYS A 3 -21.25 -16.86 -2.26
N VAL A 4 -20.64 -17.93 -2.75
CA VAL A 4 -20.49 -19.21 -2.05
C VAL A 4 -19.13 -19.79 -2.41
N GLN A 5 -18.34 -20.14 -1.40
CA GLN A 5 -17.09 -20.88 -1.57
C GLN A 5 -17.26 -22.22 -0.88
N PHE A 6 -17.37 -23.29 -1.67
CA PHE A 6 -17.48 -24.64 -1.14
C PHE A 6 -16.13 -25.07 -0.57
N ILE A 7 -16.10 -25.39 0.73
CA ILE A 7 -14.92 -25.87 1.45
C ILE A 7 -15.22 -27.29 1.89
N ASP A 8 -14.50 -28.26 1.35
CA ASP A 8 -14.57 -29.65 1.79
C ASP A 8 -13.58 -29.88 2.95
N PRO A 9 -14.05 -30.10 4.19
CA PRO A 9 -13.19 -30.30 5.35
C PRO A 9 -12.26 -31.51 5.20
N SER A 10 -12.65 -32.52 4.43
CA SER A 10 -11.84 -33.72 4.17
C SER A 10 -10.61 -33.42 3.31
N GLN A 11 -10.65 -32.34 2.52
CA GLN A 11 -9.56 -31.91 1.66
C GLN A 11 -8.69 -30.84 2.32
N VAL A 12 -9.29 -29.79 2.89
CA VAL A 12 -8.53 -28.67 3.46
C VAL A 12 -7.86 -28.99 4.79
N ARG A 13 -8.27 -30.08 5.46
CA ARG A 13 -7.66 -30.55 6.72
C ARG A 13 -6.81 -31.80 6.56
N LYS A 14 -6.44 -32.17 5.33
CA LYS A 14 -5.55 -33.33 5.11
C LYS A 14 -4.23 -33.11 5.85
N PRO A 15 -3.70 -34.15 6.54
CA PRO A 15 -2.36 -34.09 7.10
C PRO A 15 -1.34 -33.79 6.00
N GLY A 16 -0.41 -32.89 6.28
CA GLY A 16 0.62 -32.47 5.34
C GLY A 16 1.55 -31.46 6.01
N PHE A 17 2.50 -30.96 5.24
CA PHE A 17 3.44 -29.94 5.68
C PHE A 17 3.19 -28.66 4.90
N VAL A 18 3.27 -27.52 5.58
CA VAL A 18 3.41 -26.23 4.91
C VAL A 18 4.90 -26.05 4.64
N GLU A 19 5.31 -26.30 3.40
CA GLU A 19 6.67 -26.04 2.96
C GLU A 19 6.79 -24.57 2.55
N PHE A 20 7.74 -23.85 3.15
CA PHE A 20 8.01 -22.46 2.78
C PHE A 20 9.50 -22.27 2.52
N GLN A 21 9.79 -21.45 1.51
CA GLN A 21 11.11 -20.86 1.36
C GLN A 21 11.25 -19.69 2.35
N PRO A 22 12.47 -19.38 2.83
CA PRO A 22 12.70 -18.20 3.65
C PRO A 22 12.07 -16.96 3.00
N ILE A 23 11.24 -16.24 3.75
CA ILE A 23 10.60 -15.02 3.26
C ILE A 23 11.65 -13.90 3.30
N PRO A 24 11.94 -13.24 2.17
CA PRO A 24 12.87 -12.12 2.18
C PRO A 24 12.26 -10.95 2.95
N VAL A 25 12.94 -10.52 4.00
CA VAL A 25 12.54 -9.35 4.81
C VAL A 25 13.60 -8.28 4.65
N ASN A 26 13.21 -7.09 4.17
CA ASN A 26 14.10 -5.94 3.99
C ASN A 26 15.35 -6.22 3.13
N GLN A 27 15.27 -7.18 2.21
CA GLN A 27 16.40 -7.58 1.37
C GLN A 27 16.62 -6.67 0.14
N TYR A 28 15.70 -5.74 -0.12
CA TYR A 28 15.89 -4.75 -1.17
C TYR A 28 16.95 -3.73 -0.73
N GLN A 29 18.12 -3.80 -1.34
CA GLN A 29 19.28 -2.95 -1.03
C GLN A 29 19.81 -2.21 -2.26
N LYS A 30 19.09 -2.27 -3.39
CA LYS A 30 19.50 -1.62 -4.63
C LYS A 30 19.45 -0.10 -4.46
N SER A 31 20.54 0.54 -4.86
CA SER A 31 20.65 1.99 -4.97
C SER A 31 19.84 2.52 -6.17
N VAL A 32 19.55 3.82 -6.16
CA VAL A 32 18.93 4.51 -7.30
C VAL A 32 19.77 4.34 -8.57
N THR A 33 21.10 4.25 -8.44
CA THR A 33 22.00 4.04 -9.59
C THR A 33 21.81 2.67 -10.21
N GLU A 34 21.71 1.61 -9.41
CA GLU A 34 21.47 0.24 -9.89
C GLU A 34 20.06 0.09 -10.50
N GLU A 35 19.09 0.83 -9.97
CA GLU A 35 17.72 0.81 -10.52
C GLU A 35 17.59 1.49 -11.88
N LYS A 36 18.57 2.29 -12.32
CA LYS A 36 18.59 2.83 -13.69
C LYS A 36 18.72 1.77 -14.77
N GLU A 37 19.07 0.53 -14.40
CA GLU A 37 19.04 -0.61 -15.31
C GLU A 37 17.61 -1.13 -15.55
N ASN A 38 16.68 -0.86 -14.63
CA ASN A 38 15.30 -1.35 -14.70
C ASN A 38 14.29 -0.26 -15.13
N PHE A 39 14.63 1.02 -14.92
CA PHE A 39 13.73 2.15 -15.20
C PHE A 39 14.43 3.28 -15.95
N THR A 40 13.67 3.92 -16.83
CA THR A 40 14.05 5.17 -17.48
C THR A 40 13.94 6.36 -16.52
N SER A 41 14.58 7.47 -16.88
CA SER A 41 14.50 8.71 -16.09
C SER A 41 13.08 9.28 -16.00
N ASP A 42 12.25 9.08 -17.03
CA ASP A 42 10.88 9.58 -17.03
C ASP A 42 9.95 8.69 -16.19
N GLU A 43 10.18 7.37 -16.18
CA GLU A 43 9.49 6.46 -15.25
C GLU A 43 9.82 6.78 -13.80
N PHE A 44 11.08 7.08 -13.46
CA PHE A 44 11.41 7.53 -12.10
C PHE A 44 10.66 8.81 -11.69
N LYS A 45 10.54 9.78 -12.60
CA LYS A 45 9.77 11.00 -12.33
C LYS A 45 8.29 10.69 -12.13
N ALA A 46 7.73 9.77 -12.92
CA ALA A 46 6.34 9.35 -12.79
C ALA A 46 6.09 8.63 -11.46
N ILE A 47 6.96 7.67 -11.09
CA ILE A 47 6.89 6.98 -9.80
C ILE A 47 6.95 7.99 -8.64
N TYR A 48 7.92 8.91 -8.68
CA TYR A 48 8.05 9.93 -7.65
C TYR A 48 6.83 10.85 -7.57
N HIS A 49 6.30 11.28 -8.72
CA HIS A 49 5.08 12.08 -8.80
C HIS A 49 3.93 11.37 -8.09
N ASP A 50 3.71 10.09 -8.40
CA ASP A 50 2.60 9.32 -7.83
C ASP A 50 2.77 9.12 -6.32
N MET A 51 4.00 8.85 -5.86
CA MET A 51 4.31 8.77 -4.42
C MET A 51 4.01 10.07 -3.68
N VAL A 52 4.38 11.22 -4.26
CA VAL A 52 4.12 12.54 -3.67
C VAL A 52 2.63 12.87 -3.69
N LEU A 53 1.94 12.55 -4.79
CA LEU A 53 0.50 12.78 -4.91
C LEU A 53 -0.28 11.98 -3.86
N ILE A 54 0.04 10.68 -3.71
CA ILE A 54 -0.58 9.83 -2.68
C ILE A 54 -0.27 10.38 -1.29
N ARG A 55 1.01 10.75 -1.02
CA ARG A 55 1.40 11.35 0.26
C ARG A 55 0.58 12.60 0.58
N GLU A 56 0.40 13.49 -0.39
CA GLU A 56 -0.33 14.73 -0.19
C GLU A 56 -1.82 14.46 0.04
N PHE A 57 -2.43 13.57 -0.75
CA PHE A 57 -3.83 13.18 -0.59
C PHE A 57 -4.11 12.59 0.80
N GLU A 58 -3.28 11.65 1.24
CA GLU A 58 -3.42 11.02 2.55
C GLU A 58 -3.16 12.02 3.69
N THR A 59 -2.22 12.95 3.50
CA THR A 59 -1.95 14.05 4.44
C THR A 59 -3.13 15.00 4.54
N MET A 60 -3.73 15.37 3.40
CA MET A 60 -4.95 16.17 3.34
C MET A 60 -6.07 15.49 4.13
N LEU A 61 -6.33 14.20 3.89
CA LEU A 61 -7.35 13.45 4.63
C LEU A 61 -7.06 13.43 6.13
N ASN A 62 -5.81 13.22 6.53
CA ASN A 62 -5.43 13.27 7.94
C ASN A 62 -5.71 14.65 8.58
N LEU A 63 -5.39 15.74 7.88
CA LEU A 63 -5.65 17.11 8.34
C LEU A 63 -7.15 17.38 8.47
N ILE A 64 -7.95 16.98 7.47
CA ILE A 64 -9.42 17.04 7.53
C ILE A 64 -9.94 16.27 8.75
N LYS A 65 -9.45 15.05 8.98
CA LYS A 65 -9.91 14.20 10.09
C LYS A 65 -9.59 14.79 11.47
N THR A 66 -8.43 15.42 11.60
CA THR A 66 -7.91 15.88 12.91
C THR A 66 -8.23 17.34 13.19
N LYS A 67 -8.39 18.17 12.16
CA LYS A 67 -8.57 19.62 12.26
C LYS A 67 -9.86 20.13 11.59
N GLY A 68 -10.55 19.31 10.80
CA GLY A 68 -11.77 19.72 10.10
C GLY A 68 -11.54 20.63 8.89
N GLU A 69 -10.28 20.77 8.45
CA GLU A 69 -9.91 21.62 7.32
C GLU A 69 -8.63 21.14 6.62
N TYR A 70 -8.49 21.56 5.37
CA TYR A 70 -7.24 21.49 4.63
C TYR A 70 -7.11 22.73 3.73
N ASN A 71 -5.96 23.40 3.77
CA ASN A 71 -5.70 24.63 3.00
C ASN A 71 -6.82 25.68 3.10
N GLY A 72 -7.34 25.90 4.32
CA GLY A 72 -8.43 26.85 4.59
C GLY A 72 -9.81 26.42 4.08
N THR A 73 -9.92 25.23 3.49
CA THR A 73 -11.19 24.64 3.09
C THR A 73 -11.68 23.73 4.20
N SER A 74 -12.74 24.15 4.89
CA SER A 74 -13.36 23.34 5.93
C SER A 74 -14.14 22.18 5.33
N TYR A 75 -13.98 20.98 5.89
CA TYR A 75 -14.75 19.81 5.53
C TYR A 75 -14.83 18.84 6.71
N ASN A 76 -16.03 18.39 7.03
CA ASN A 76 -16.24 17.40 8.09
C ASN A 76 -16.36 16.00 7.48
N HIS A 77 -15.42 15.11 7.83
CA HIS A 77 -15.46 13.71 7.43
C HIS A 77 -15.83 12.81 8.63
N PRO A 78 -17.12 12.45 8.79
CA PRO A 78 -17.61 11.78 9.99
C PRO A 78 -17.23 10.30 10.09
N GLY A 79 -16.92 9.64 8.96
CA GLY A 79 -16.56 8.23 8.92
C GLY A 79 -15.09 7.94 9.31
N PRO A 80 -14.74 6.68 9.62
CA PRO A 80 -13.35 6.29 9.79
C PRO A 80 -12.57 6.42 8.47
N ALA A 81 -11.28 6.75 8.56
CA ALA A 81 -10.36 6.80 7.43
C ALA A 81 -9.17 5.87 7.72
N HIS A 82 -8.84 4.98 6.77
CA HIS A 82 -7.65 4.15 6.82
C HIS A 82 -6.62 4.77 5.88
N LEU A 83 -5.50 5.21 6.44
CA LEU A 83 -4.46 5.92 5.70
C LEU A 83 -3.27 5.00 5.47
N SER A 84 -2.73 5.02 4.25
CA SER A 84 -1.54 4.26 3.87
C SER A 84 -0.27 5.12 3.86
N ILE A 85 -0.20 6.17 4.69
CA ILE A 85 0.94 7.08 4.73
C ILE A 85 2.23 6.32 5.05
N GLY A 86 3.14 6.30 4.08
CA GLY A 86 4.47 5.68 4.24
C GLY A 86 4.51 4.19 3.90
N GLN A 87 3.39 3.62 3.44
CA GLN A 87 3.37 2.38 2.67
C GLN A 87 3.62 2.70 1.20
#